data_AF-A0A2K3JBD1-F1
#
_entry.id   AF-A0A2K3JBD1-F1
#
_cell.length_a   1.000
_cell.length_b   1.000
_cell.length_c   1.000
_cell.angle_alpha   90.00
_cell.angle_beta   90.00
_cell.angle_gamma   90.00
#
_symmetry.space_group_name_H-M   'P 1'
#
loop_
_entity.id
_entity.type
_entity.pdbx_description
1 polymer ?
#
loop_
_entity_poly.entity_id
_entity_poly.type
_entity_poly.pdbx_seq_one_letter_code
_entity_poly.pdbx_strand_id
1 'polypeptide(L)'
;MKALLLVILSITVLQAGDAKTYTDKRTGLMWQDDDAVGVVVKAWFDMNTVSARRCLFAGDQDSCSDTSGDTAATYCQNLKLDGFDDWRLPNMNELSSFDHHARTHARRQLKGSFWSATSDLYKGKPREAAYIIMYDDNSDADKSYVMTRDKNNPMFVRCVRGQSALTNMKFPNGF
;
A
#
# COMPACT_ATOMS: atom_id res chain seq x y z
N MET A 1 26.87 27.48 -56.06
CA MET A 1 26.83 26.53 -54.93
C MET A 1 26.15 27.23 -53.76
N LYS A 2 24.89 26.92 -53.46
CA LYS A 2 24.17 27.47 -52.29
C LYS A 2 24.14 26.36 -51.23
N ALA A 3 24.88 26.54 -50.15
CA ALA A 3 24.85 25.64 -49.01
C ALA A 3 23.63 26.00 -48.14
N LEU A 4 22.68 25.08 -48.05
CA LEU A 4 21.50 25.19 -47.20
C LEU A 4 21.91 24.75 -45.78
N LEU A 5 22.02 25.70 -44.85
CA LEU A 5 22.30 25.42 -43.45
C LEU A 5 21.03 24.87 -42.79
N LEU A 6 20.98 23.56 -42.54
CA LEU A 6 19.93 22.91 -41.76
C LEU A 6 20.22 23.13 -40.27
N VAL A 7 19.52 24.08 -39.65
CA VAL A 7 19.49 24.23 -38.19
C VAL A 7 18.53 23.17 -37.65
N ILE A 8 19.07 22.09 -37.11
CA ILE A 8 18.29 21.07 -36.42
C ILE A 8 17.92 21.66 -35.05
N LEU A 9 16.73 22.24 -34.92
CA LEU A 9 16.12 22.48 -33.61
C LEU A 9 15.89 21.11 -32.97
N SER A 10 16.73 20.74 -32.01
CA SER A 10 16.46 19.61 -31.10
C SER A 10 15.29 20.01 -30.21
N ILE A 11 14.07 19.67 -30.63
CA ILE A 11 12.90 19.70 -29.77
C ILE A 11 13.10 18.58 -28.75
N THR A 12 13.60 18.92 -27.57
CA THR A 12 13.53 18.04 -26.41
C THR A 12 12.05 17.94 -26.07
N VAL A 13 11.38 16.88 -26.52
CA VAL A 13 10.06 16.53 -26.01
C VAL A 13 10.28 16.23 -24.53
N LEU A 14 9.90 17.15 -23.65
CA LEU A 14 9.67 16.83 -22.25
C LEU A 14 8.52 15.83 -22.25
N GLN A 15 8.85 14.54 -22.24
CA GLN A 15 7.90 13.52 -21.87
C GLN A 15 7.45 13.90 -20.46
N ALA A 16 6.18 14.27 -20.31
CA ALA A 16 5.59 14.48 -19.00
C ALA A 16 5.92 13.23 -18.19
N GLY A 17 6.71 13.38 -17.13
CA GLY A 17 7.05 12.24 -16.28
C GLY A 17 5.76 11.60 -15.82
N ASP A 18 5.68 10.27 -15.91
CA ASP A 18 4.50 9.51 -15.49
C ASP A 18 4.12 9.92 -14.06
N ALA A 19 2.81 10.08 -13.80
CA ALA A 19 2.32 10.45 -12.48
C ALA A 19 2.76 9.41 -11.43
N LYS A 20 3.28 9.90 -10.30
CA LYS A 20 3.75 9.06 -9.18
C LYS A 20 2.65 8.73 -8.17
N THR A 21 1.46 9.28 -8.39
CA THR A 21 0.32 9.20 -7.49
C THR A 21 -0.96 8.95 -8.31
N TYR A 22 -1.91 8.24 -7.70
CA TYR A 22 -3.23 7.98 -8.27
C TYR A 22 -4.33 8.42 -7.30
N THR A 23 -5.24 9.30 -7.72
CA THR A 23 -6.39 9.71 -6.90
C THR A 23 -7.63 8.90 -7.26
N ASP A 24 -8.12 8.11 -6.32
CA ASP A 24 -9.39 7.40 -6.45
C ASP A 24 -10.55 8.40 -6.35
N LYS A 25 -11.21 8.66 -7.48
CA LYS A 25 -12.33 9.61 -7.57
C LYS A 25 -13.52 9.23 -6.70
N ARG A 26 -13.69 7.95 -6.34
CA ARG A 26 -14.80 7.48 -5.50
C ARG A 26 -14.59 7.80 -4.03
N THR A 27 -13.35 7.69 -3.55
CA THR A 27 -13.02 7.84 -2.12
C THR A 27 -12.31 9.15 -1.81
N GLY A 28 -11.77 9.84 -2.82
CA GLY A 28 -10.89 10.99 -2.65
C GLY A 28 -9.51 10.63 -2.10
N LEU A 29 -9.23 9.34 -1.86
CA LEU A 29 -7.93 8.88 -1.39
C LEU A 29 -6.92 8.95 -2.52
N MET A 30 -5.71 9.42 -2.20
CA MET A 30 -4.59 9.43 -3.12
C MET A 30 -3.62 8.31 -2.74
N TRP A 31 -3.23 7.54 -3.72
CA TRP A 31 -2.47 6.30 -3.62
C TRP A 31 -1.08 6.49 -4.21
N GLN A 32 -0.09 5.86 -3.59
CA GLN A 32 1.24 5.72 -4.18
C GLN A 32 1.13 4.95 -5.51
N ASP A 33 1.77 5.44 -6.57
CA ASP A 33 1.74 4.80 -7.89
C ASP A 33 3.10 4.88 -8.62
N ASP A 34 4.19 4.96 -7.86
CA ASP A 34 5.56 4.97 -8.36
C ASP A 34 6.16 3.55 -8.50
N ASP A 35 7.45 3.48 -8.83
CA ASP A 35 8.17 2.22 -9.02
C ASP A 35 8.29 1.33 -7.77
N ALA A 36 8.01 1.88 -6.59
CA ALA A 36 8.10 1.13 -5.34
C ALA A 36 6.92 0.17 -5.13
N VAL A 37 5.76 0.44 -5.76
CA VAL A 37 4.56 -0.41 -5.63
C VAL A 37 4.82 -1.78 -6.26
N GLY A 38 4.62 -2.85 -5.48
CA GLY A 38 4.90 -4.22 -5.92
C GLY A 38 6.40 -4.57 -5.96
N VAL A 39 7.25 -3.72 -5.40
CA VAL A 39 8.70 -3.96 -5.28
C VAL A 39 9.13 -3.88 -3.82
N VAL A 40 8.72 -2.84 -3.09
CA VAL A 40 9.04 -2.69 -1.68
C VAL A 40 8.24 -3.69 -0.87
N VAL A 41 8.98 -4.55 -0.14
CA VAL A 41 8.45 -5.48 0.84
C VAL A 41 8.89 -5.09 2.24
N LYS A 42 7.96 -5.12 3.19
CA LYS A 42 8.22 -4.91 4.61
C LYS A 42 7.38 -5.87 5.44
N ALA A 43 7.86 -6.20 6.63
CA ALA A 43 7.04 -6.85 7.64
C ALA A 43 6.13 -5.81 8.33
N TRP A 44 5.10 -6.30 9.01
CA TRP A 44 4.26 -5.47 9.86
C TRP A 44 4.96 -5.16 11.19
N PHE A 45 5.76 -6.12 11.69
CA PHE A 45 6.67 -5.94 12.81
C PHE A 45 8.13 -5.83 12.38
N ASP A 46 8.91 -5.09 13.16
CA ASP A 46 10.36 -5.21 13.16
C ASP A 46 10.82 -6.13 14.31
N MET A 47 11.33 -7.31 13.96
CA MET A 47 11.81 -8.32 14.92
C MET A 47 13.01 -7.87 15.76
N ASN A 48 13.66 -6.77 15.38
CA ASN A 48 14.71 -6.17 16.19
C ASN A 48 14.16 -5.44 17.42
N THR A 49 12.87 -5.07 17.40
CA THR A 49 12.21 -4.40 18.53
C THR A 49 11.85 -5.39 19.65
N VAL A 50 11.81 -4.87 20.89
CA VAL A 50 11.38 -5.67 22.06
C VAL A 50 9.89 -5.99 21.98
N SER A 51 9.07 -5.04 21.51
CA SER A 51 7.62 -5.20 21.40
C SER A 51 7.22 -6.33 20.46
N ALA A 52 7.87 -6.45 19.29
CA ALA A 52 7.62 -7.56 18.38
C ALA A 52 7.89 -8.92 19.05
N ARG A 53 9.01 -9.04 19.77
CA ARG A 53 9.36 -10.28 20.50
C ARG A 53 8.36 -10.57 21.64
N ARG A 54 7.90 -9.54 22.35
CA ARG A 54 6.89 -9.68 23.42
C ARG A 54 5.54 -10.15 22.87
N CYS A 55 5.10 -9.58 21.76
CA CYS A 55 3.88 -10.01 21.08
C CYS A 55 3.96 -11.49 20.67
N LEU A 56 5.02 -11.88 19.98
CA LEU A 56 5.12 -13.20 19.35
C LEU A 56 5.47 -14.34 20.31
N PHE A 57 6.27 -14.07 21.36
CA PHE A 57 6.82 -15.13 22.21
C PHE A 57 6.43 -15.01 23.69
N ALA A 58 5.95 -13.85 24.14
CA ALA A 58 5.60 -13.62 25.55
C ALA A 58 4.08 -13.48 25.79
N GLY A 59 3.26 -13.54 24.74
CA GLY A 59 1.81 -13.42 24.84
C GLY A 59 1.32 -12.02 25.24
N ASP A 60 2.18 -11.00 25.13
CA ASP A 60 1.83 -9.61 25.43
C ASP A 60 1.07 -8.99 24.24
N GLN A 61 -0.26 -9.06 24.31
CA GLN A 61 -1.14 -8.56 23.27
C GLN A 61 -1.08 -7.04 23.13
N ASP A 62 -0.71 -6.28 24.17
CA ASP A 62 -0.63 -4.83 24.07
C ASP A 62 0.56 -4.40 23.20
N SER A 63 1.66 -5.16 23.27
CA SER A 63 2.82 -5.01 22.38
C SER A 63 2.51 -5.35 20.93
N CYS A 64 1.41 -6.06 20.64
CA CYS A 64 1.09 -6.49 19.28
C CYS A 64 0.63 -5.36 18.35
N SER A 65 0.41 -4.15 18.85
CA SER A 65 0.06 -2.98 18.03
C SER A 65 1.27 -2.13 17.62
N ASP A 66 2.46 -2.43 18.16
CA ASP A 66 3.66 -1.64 17.88
C ASP A 66 4.11 -1.80 16.42
N THR A 67 4.33 -0.67 15.77
CA THR A 67 4.80 -0.59 14.38
C THR A 67 6.13 0.16 14.26
N SER A 68 6.80 0.42 15.38
CA SER A 68 8.12 1.05 15.41
C SER A 68 9.20 0.18 14.72
N GLY A 69 10.28 0.83 14.30
CA GLY A 69 11.39 0.16 13.59
C GLY A 69 11.21 0.17 12.08
N ASP A 70 11.77 -0.83 11.39
CA ASP A 70 11.65 -1.00 9.94
C ASP A 70 10.40 -1.80 9.57
N THR A 71 9.25 -1.13 9.44
CA THR A 71 7.94 -1.75 9.19
C THR A 71 7.24 -1.16 7.96
N ALA A 72 6.18 -1.82 7.50
CA ALA A 72 5.32 -1.30 6.44
C ALA A 72 4.71 0.06 6.82
N ALA A 73 4.36 0.26 8.10
CA ALA A 73 3.78 1.51 8.56
C ALA A 73 4.82 2.65 8.59
N THR A 74 6.03 2.40 9.10
CA THR A 74 7.09 3.41 9.14
C THR A 74 7.64 3.73 7.77
N TYR A 75 7.68 2.75 6.84
CA TYR A 75 7.95 3.02 5.43
C TYR A 75 6.96 4.07 4.87
N CYS A 76 5.67 3.88 5.08
CA CYS A 76 4.68 4.84 4.60
C CYS A 76 4.78 6.20 5.31
N GLN A 77 4.98 6.23 6.63
CA GLN A 77 5.14 7.49 7.37
C GLN A 77 6.38 8.30 6.95
N ASN A 78 7.42 7.62 6.47
CA ASN A 78 8.66 8.25 6.00
C ASN A 78 8.64 8.58 4.50
N LEU A 79 7.64 8.13 3.76
CA LEU A 79 7.55 8.34 2.31
C LEU A 79 7.36 9.84 2.01
N LYS A 80 8.23 10.38 1.15
CA LYS A 80 8.08 11.71 0.56
C LYS A 80 7.91 11.55 -0.94
N LEU A 81 6.71 11.79 -1.44
CA LEU A 81 6.35 11.53 -2.83
C LEU A 81 5.46 12.64 -3.36
N ASP A 82 5.82 13.17 -4.54
CA ASP A 82 5.01 14.16 -5.26
C ASP A 82 4.67 15.42 -4.44
N GLY A 83 5.59 15.85 -3.58
CA GLY A 83 5.41 17.00 -2.69
C GLY A 83 4.66 16.72 -1.39
N PHE A 84 4.35 15.46 -1.09
CA PHE A 84 3.55 15.05 0.06
C PHE A 84 4.34 14.15 1.02
N ASP A 85 4.07 14.30 2.33
CA ASP A 85 4.74 13.60 3.44
C ASP A 85 3.78 13.03 4.51
N ASP A 86 2.47 13.09 4.27
CA ASP A 86 1.41 12.57 5.16
C ASP A 86 0.88 11.19 4.71
N TRP A 87 1.78 10.38 4.15
CA TRP A 87 1.47 9.03 3.70
C TRP A 87 1.33 8.07 4.88
N ARG A 88 0.41 7.11 4.76
CA ARG A 88 0.17 6.08 5.76
C ARG A 88 -0.10 4.72 5.12
N LEU A 89 0.06 3.67 5.92
CA LEU A 89 -0.40 2.34 5.53
C LEU A 89 -1.94 2.35 5.47
N PRO A 90 -2.55 1.88 4.38
CA PRO A 90 -4.01 1.81 4.25
C PRO A 90 -4.60 0.77 5.20
N ASN A 91 -5.83 0.98 5.65
CA ASN A 91 -6.57 -0.07 6.36
C ASN A 91 -7.12 -1.13 5.39
N MET A 92 -7.60 -2.24 5.93
CA MET A 92 -8.10 -3.37 5.14
C MET A 92 -9.26 -2.97 4.21
N ASN A 93 -10.16 -2.10 4.65
CA ASN A 93 -11.32 -1.67 3.86
C ASN A 93 -10.89 -0.78 2.67
N GLU A 94 -9.90 0.08 2.87
CA GLU A 94 -9.34 0.92 1.82
C GLU A 94 -8.72 0.08 0.70
N LEU A 95 -7.86 -0.90 1.05
CA LEU A 95 -7.26 -1.80 0.07
C LEU A 95 -8.30 -2.71 -0.59
N SER A 96 -9.24 -3.28 0.19
CA SER A 96 -10.27 -4.18 -0.34
C SER A 96 -11.21 -3.47 -1.31
N SER A 97 -11.55 -2.20 -1.03
CA SER A 97 -12.40 -1.39 -1.90
C SER A 97 -11.65 -0.76 -3.07
N PHE A 98 -10.34 -0.95 -3.20
CA PHE A 98 -9.56 -0.37 -4.28
C PHE A 98 -10.03 -0.96 -5.62
N ASP A 99 -10.76 -0.14 -6.38
CA ASP A 99 -11.59 -0.57 -7.50
C ASP A 99 -10.80 -1.22 -8.64
N HIS A 100 -11.44 -2.11 -9.41
CA HIS A 100 -10.87 -2.71 -10.62
C HIS A 100 -10.33 -1.66 -11.59
N HIS A 101 -11.10 -0.61 -11.87
CA HIS A 101 -10.65 0.46 -12.76
C HIS A 101 -9.41 1.17 -12.18
N ALA A 102 -9.38 1.38 -10.87
CA ALA A 102 -8.19 1.92 -10.21
C ALA A 102 -6.97 0.97 -10.33
N ARG A 103 -7.19 -0.34 -10.33
CA ARG A 103 -6.14 -1.36 -10.49
C ARG A 103 -5.63 -1.51 -11.91
N THR A 104 -6.48 -1.34 -12.91
CA THR A 104 -6.10 -1.39 -14.33
C THR A 104 -5.48 -0.08 -14.81
N HIS A 105 -5.85 1.05 -14.20
CA HIS A 105 -5.27 2.36 -14.50
C HIS A 105 -4.06 2.73 -13.64
N ALA A 106 -3.81 2.03 -12.53
CA ALA A 106 -2.54 2.14 -11.82
C ALA A 106 -1.40 1.79 -12.79
N ARG A 107 -0.32 2.57 -12.77
CA ARG A 107 0.87 2.34 -13.60
C ARG A 107 1.39 0.90 -13.47
N ARG A 108 1.17 0.29 -12.31
CA ARG A 108 1.43 -1.12 -12.02
C ARG A 108 0.14 -1.82 -11.65
N GLN A 109 -0.22 -2.86 -12.42
CA GLN A 109 -1.24 -3.81 -11.98
C GLN A 109 -0.86 -4.30 -10.59
N LEU A 110 -1.72 -4.05 -9.61
CA LEU A 110 -1.50 -4.58 -8.27
C LEU A 110 -1.58 -6.10 -8.34
N LYS A 111 -0.45 -6.76 -8.12
CA LYS A 111 -0.36 -8.21 -8.04
C LYS A 111 0.36 -8.59 -6.75
N GLY A 112 -0.09 -9.67 -6.12
CA GLY A 112 0.47 -10.18 -4.88
C GLY A 112 -0.22 -9.66 -3.63
N SER A 113 0.43 -9.86 -2.49
CA SER A 113 -0.13 -9.61 -1.16
C SER A 113 0.37 -8.29 -0.57
N PHE A 114 -0.56 -7.44 -0.16
CA PHE A 114 -0.28 -6.13 0.40
C PHE A 114 -0.69 -6.05 1.87
N TRP A 115 0.20 -5.52 2.71
CA TRP A 115 -0.13 -5.26 4.11
C TRP A 115 -1.20 -4.17 4.25
N SER A 116 -2.11 -4.39 5.20
CA SER A 116 -2.97 -3.33 5.73
C SER A 116 -2.56 -2.94 7.16
N ALA A 117 -2.99 -1.76 7.60
CA ALA A 117 -2.87 -1.29 8.97
C ALA A 117 -3.83 -1.99 9.96
N THR A 118 -4.70 -2.88 9.47
CA THR A 118 -5.71 -3.55 10.30
C THR A 118 -5.11 -4.79 10.94
N SER A 119 -4.96 -4.77 12.27
CA SER A 119 -4.59 -5.95 13.05
C SER A 119 -5.75 -6.93 13.13
N ASP A 120 -5.43 -8.22 13.19
CA ASP A 120 -6.36 -9.25 13.62
C ASP A 120 -6.62 -9.09 15.12
N LEU A 121 -7.89 -9.14 15.53
CA LEU A 121 -8.31 -8.89 16.90
C LEU A 121 -8.94 -10.14 17.51
N TYR A 122 -8.60 -10.41 18.78
CA TYR A 122 -9.32 -11.37 19.60
C TYR A 122 -9.76 -10.69 20.89
N LYS A 123 -11.06 -10.69 21.16
CA LYS A 123 -11.66 -9.97 22.31
C LYS A 123 -11.22 -8.50 22.40
N GLY A 124 -11.12 -7.83 21.25
CA GLY A 124 -10.72 -6.42 21.16
C GLY A 124 -9.22 -6.14 21.34
N LYS A 125 -8.38 -7.17 21.46
CA LYS A 125 -6.92 -7.04 21.59
C LYS A 125 -6.21 -7.50 20.32
N PRO A 126 -5.16 -6.80 19.87
CA PRO A 126 -4.43 -7.19 18.67
C PRO A 126 -3.65 -8.48 18.89
N ARG A 127 -3.60 -9.29 17.83
CA ARG A 127 -2.85 -10.55 17.78
C ARG A 127 -1.56 -10.40 17.00
N GLU A 128 -0.82 -11.49 16.94
CA GLU A 128 0.38 -11.72 16.13
C GLU A 128 0.15 -11.65 14.61
N ALA A 129 -1.12 -11.65 14.17
CA ALA A 129 -1.50 -11.56 12.77
C ALA A 129 -2.13 -10.20 12.41
N ALA A 130 -2.02 -9.82 11.15
CA ALA A 130 -2.68 -8.66 10.55
C ALA A 130 -3.31 -9.04 9.21
N TYR A 131 -4.22 -8.19 8.73
CA TYR A 131 -4.89 -8.41 7.46
C TYR A 131 -4.01 -7.99 6.28
N ILE A 132 -4.00 -8.84 5.25
CA ILE A 132 -3.46 -8.56 3.92
C ILE A 132 -4.59 -8.61 2.89
N ILE A 133 -4.40 -7.87 1.80
CA ILE A 133 -5.19 -8.03 0.58
C ILE A 133 -4.30 -8.66 -0.49
N MET A 134 -4.72 -9.82 -1.00
CA MET A 134 -4.07 -10.49 -2.12
C MET A 134 -4.81 -10.17 -3.41
N TYR A 135 -4.12 -9.57 -4.37
CA TYR A 135 -4.63 -9.37 -5.73
C TYR A 135 -4.09 -10.48 -6.63
N ASP A 136 -5.00 -11.33 -7.11
CA ASP A 136 -4.71 -12.44 -8.00
C ASP A 136 -4.68 -11.96 -9.45
N ASP A 137 -3.83 -12.56 -10.28
CA ASP A 137 -3.71 -12.24 -11.69
C ASP A 137 -4.36 -13.26 -12.63
N ASN A 138 -5.11 -14.22 -12.07
CA ASN A 138 -5.95 -15.12 -12.85
C ASN A 138 -6.89 -14.31 -13.77
N SER A 139 -6.63 -14.43 -15.08
CA SER A 139 -7.08 -13.55 -16.16
C SER A 139 -8.59 -13.35 -16.30
N ASP A 140 -9.39 -14.20 -15.66
CA ASP A 140 -10.83 -14.31 -15.94
C ASP A 140 -11.70 -13.69 -14.85
N ALA A 141 -11.14 -13.36 -13.69
CA ALA A 141 -11.84 -12.63 -12.66
C ALA A 141 -10.82 -11.92 -11.77
N ASP A 142 -10.67 -10.61 -11.98
CA ASP A 142 -9.78 -9.74 -11.20
C ASP A 142 -10.21 -9.69 -9.72
N LYS A 143 -9.88 -10.76 -8.99
CA LYS A 143 -10.32 -11.06 -7.64
C LYS A 143 -9.30 -10.57 -6.63
N SER A 144 -9.81 -10.00 -5.55
CA SER A 144 -9.04 -9.75 -4.35
C SER A 144 -9.50 -10.70 -3.24
N TYR A 145 -8.55 -11.10 -2.39
CA TYR A 145 -8.81 -11.94 -1.23
C TYR A 145 -8.35 -11.24 0.04
N VAL A 146 -9.23 -11.18 1.03
CA VAL A 146 -8.93 -10.71 2.37
C VAL A 146 -8.50 -11.92 3.21
N MET A 147 -7.33 -11.84 3.84
CA MET A 147 -6.83 -12.91 4.71
C MET A 147 -5.91 -12.35 5.79
N THR A 148 -5.60 -13.14 6.80
CA THR A 148 -4.62 -12.79 7.84
C THR A 148 -3.28 -13.47 7.60
N ARG A 149 -2.20 -12.82 8.04
CA ARG A 149 -0.83 -13.33 8.02
C ARG A 149 -0.09 -12.92 9.28
N ASP A 150 0.88 -13.73 9.68
CA ASP A 150 1.77 -13.37 10.79
C ASP A 150 2.53 -12.08 10.47
N LYS A 151 2.55 -11.17 11.44
CA LYS A 151 3.11 -9.81 11.29
C LYS A 151 4.60 -9.77 10.99
N ASN A 152 5.33 -10.86 11.20
CA ASN A 152 6.74 -10.99 10.84
C ASN A 152 6.97 -11.28 9.34
N ASN A 153 5.93 -11.68 8.60
CA ASN A 153 6.12 -12.02 7.19
C ASN A 153 6.27 -10.76 6.32
N PRO A 154 7.26 -10.70 5.41
CA PRO A 154 7.40 -9.57 4.50
C PRO A 154 6.32 -9.63 3.40
N MET A 155 5.57 -8.54 3.22
CA MET A 155 4.58 -8.39 2.15
C MET A 155 4.79 -7.06 1.44
N PHE A 156 4.18 -6.90 0.26
CA PHE A 156 4.25 -5.63 -0.45
C PHE A 156 3.61 -4.49 0.34
N VAL A 157 4.14 -3.30 0.15
CA VAL A 157 3.62 -2.09 0.77
C VAL A 157 3.14 -1.12 -0.31
N ARG A 158 1.95 -0.58 -0.11
CA ARG A 158 1.44 0.55 -0.89
C ARG A 158 0.85 1.56 0.07
N CYS A 159 1.29 2.81 -0.05
CA CYS A 159 0.85 3.87 0.84
C CYS A 159 -0.37 4.61 0.28
N VAL A 160 -1.16 5.17 1.19
CA VAL A 160 -2.32 6.01 0.88
C VAL A 160 -2.24 7.29 1.71
N ARG A 161 -2.87 8.36 1.24
CA ARG A 161 -3.07 9.59 2.01
C ARG A 161 -4.50 10.11 1.87
N GLY A 162 -4.88 11.02 2.76
CA GLY A 162 -6.23 11.59 2.85
C GLY A 162 -7.09 10.94 3.95
N GLN A 163 -8.19 11.63 4.27
CA GLN A 163 -9.14 11.17 5.27
C GLN A 163 -10.00 10.03 4.72
N SER A 164 -10.09 8.94 5.48
CA SER A 164 -10.88 7.78 5.09
C SER A 164 -12.37 8.10 5.20
N ALA A 165 -13.07 8.21 4.06
CA ALA A 165 -14.54 8.27 4.02
C ALA A 165 -15.18 6.88 4.27
N LEU A 166 -14.37 5.82 4.40
CA LEU A 166 -14.80 4.41 4.44
C LEU A 166 -14.92 3.81 5.84
N THR A 167 -14.83 4.63 6.89
CA THR A 167 -14.98 4.17 8.28
C THR A 167 -16.36 3.57 8.59
N ASN A 168 -17.36 3.81 7.72
CA ASN A 168 -18.76 3.40 7.93
C ASN A 168 -19.37 2.54 6.80
N MET A 169 -18.61 2.07 5.81
CA MET A 169 -19.18 1.19 4.77
C MET A 169 -19.26 -0.26 5.27
N LYS A 170 -20.48 -0.75 5.54
CA LYS A 170 -20.76 -2.20 5.69
C LYS A 170 -20.72 -2.85 4.30
N PHE A 171 -19.82 -3.81 4.10
CA PHE A 171 -19.76 -4.54 2.84
C PHE A 171 -20.73 -5.74 2.83
N PRO A 172 -21.29 -6.10 1.66
CA PRO A 172 -22.37 -7.10 1.55
C PRO A 172 -21.98 -8.52 1.93
N ASN A 173 -20.69 -8.81 2.10
CA ASN A 173 -20.19 -10.15 2.36
C ASN A 173 -19.60 -10.29 3.77
N GLY A 174 -20.35 -9.78 4.75
CA GLY A 174 -20.23 -10.03 6.20
C GLY A 174 -18.93 -10.67 6.70
N PHE A 175 -18.16 -9.87 7.42
CA PHE A 175 -17.48 -10.34 8.63
C PHE A 175 -18.14 -9.66 9.82
#